data_AF-A0A6H9LN97-F1
#
_entry.id   AF-A0A6H9LN97-F1
#
_cell.length_a   1.000
_cell.length_b   1.000
_cell.length_c   1.000
_cell.angle_alpha   90.00
_cell.angle_beta   90.00
_cell.angle_gamma   90.00
#
_symmetry.space_group_name_H-M   'P 1'
#
loop_
_entity.id
_entity.type
_entity.pdbx_description
1 polymer ?
#
loop_
_entity_poly.entity_id
_entity_poly.type
_entity_poly.pdbx_seq_one_letter_code
_entity_poly.pdbx_strand_id
1 'polypeptide(L)'
;VIYLSAYIEGGPAPVECTCNDPVMGEDGCCFDIRGNVNYDPQDLIDIADLVEMAFRMFGDGPAPICPEELDVNDDNFSGSFDIGDLVFLVEFMFGGGPAPDSCY
;
A
#
# COMPACT_ATOMS: atom_id res chain seq x y z
N VAL A 1 -11.96 2.58 28.81
CA VAL A 1 -12.53 2.20 27.50
C VAL A 1 -13.76 1.35 27.80
N ILE A 2 -14.94 1.81 27.38
CA ILE A 2 -16.23 1.18 27.71
C ILE A 2 -16.49 0.11 26.65
N TYR A 3 -16.58 -1.16 27.06
CA TYR A 3 -17.01 -2.23 26.16
C TYR A 3 -18.53 -2.22 26.09
N LEU A 4 -19.08 -1.85 24.93
CA LEU A 4 -20.51 -1.98 24.64
C LEU A 4 -20.69 -3.14 23.66
N SER A 5 -20.82 -4.37 24.17
CA SER A 5 -21.23 -5.51 23.37
C SER A 5 -22.75 -5.54 23.30
N ALA A 6 -23.31 -5.04 22.19
CA ALA A 6 -24.71 -5.28 21.84
C ALA A 6 -24.80 -6.63 21.11
N TYR A 7 -25.36 -7.64 21.78
CA TYR A 7 -25.69 -8.93 21.18
C TYR A 7 -27.06 -8.80 20.50
N ILE A 8 -27.11 -8.87 19.16
CA ILE A 8 -28.39 -9.04 18.46
C ILE A 8 -28.70 -10.55 18.51
N GLU A 9 -29.67 -10.95 19.33
CA GLU A 9 -30.15 -12.34 19.40
C GLU A 9 -30.59 -12.82 18.00
N GLY A 10 -29.85 -13.79 17.44
CA GLY A 10 -30.13 -14.39 16.13
C GLY A 10 -29.31 -13.86 14.95
N GLY A 11 -28.36 -12.93 15.17
CA GLY A 11 -27.33 -12.58 14.19
C GLY A 11 -26.16 -13.57 14.20
N PRO A 12 -25.31 -13.61 13.14
CA PRO A 12 -24.04 -14.32 13.22
C PRO A 12 -23.23 -13.82 14.42
N ALA A 13 -22.42 -14.71 15.02
CA ALA A 13 -21.58 -14.36 16.17
C ALA A 13 -20.84 -13.04 15.90
N PRO A 14 -20.72 -12.14 16.90
CA PRO A 14 -19.98 -10.90 16.70
C PRO A 14 -18.59 -11.28 16.23
N VAL A 15 -18.24 -10.87 15.01
CA VAL A 15 -16.85 -10.88 14.59
C VAL A 15 -16.14 -9.97 15.58
N GLU A 16 -15.24 -10.55 16.38
CA GLU A 16 -14.32 -9.75 17.16
C GLU A 16 -13.63 -8.84 16.16
N CYS A 17 -13.92 -7.54 16.19
CA CYS A 17 -13.09 -6.55 15.54
C CYS A 17 -11.79 -6.47 16.36
N THR A 18 -10.99 -7.52 16.33
CA THR A 18 -9.57 -7.39 16.57
C THR A 18 -9.06 -6.49 15.47
N CYS A 19 -8.27 -5.45 15.80
CA CYS A 19 -7.39 -4.79 14.85
C CYS A 19 -6.27 -5.74 14.37
N ASN A 20 -6.57 -7.03 14.23
CA ASN A 20 -5.79 -7.99 13.49
C ASN A 20 -6.48 -8.09 12.15
N ASP A 21 -5.91 -7.35 11.21
CA ASP A 21 -5.92 -7.63 9.78
C ASP A 21 -7.31 -7.83 9.18
N PRO A 22 -7.95 -6.75 8.67
CA PRO A 22 -9.20 -6.87 7.97
C PRO A 22 -8.92 -7.56 6.64
N VAL A 23 -8.95 -8.89 6.66
CA VAL A 23 -9.25 -9.75 5.52
C VAL A 23 -8.30 -9.49 4.35
N MET A 24 -7.33 -10.40 4.17
CA MET A 24 -6.85 -10.85 2.86
C MET A 24 -8.06 -11.22 1.99
N GLY A 25 -8.76 -10.21 1.48
CA GLY A 25 -9.84 -10.30 0.52
C GLY A 25 -9.21 -10.39 -0.85
N GLU A 26 -9.92 -10.92 -1.82
CA GLU A 26 -9.39 -11.19 -3.15
C GLU A 26 -9.23 -9.92 -4.02
N ASP A 27 -9.06 -8.76 -3.37
CA ASP A 27 -8.68 -7.46 -3.93
C ASP A 27 -7.37 -7.06 -3.20
N GLY A 28 -6.28 -6.82 -3.95
CA GLY A 28 -4.89 -6.82 -3.47
C GLY A 28 -4.53 -5.87 -2.32
N CYS A 29 -3.28 -5.95 -1.84
CA CYS A 29 -2.75 -5.10 -0.76
C CYS A 29 -2.62 -3.60 -1.13
N CYS A 30 -2.84 -3.28 -2.40
CA CYS A 30 -2.79 -1.95 -3.01
C CYS A 30 -4.22 -1.44 -3.21
N PHE A 31 -4.48 -0.17 -2.88
CA PHE A 31 -5.82 0.42 -3.01
C PHE A 31 -5.82 1.67 -3.90
N ASP A 32 -6.76 1.72 -4.84
CA ASP A 32 -6.96 2.82 -5.81
C ASP A 32 -5.75 3.05 -6.75
N ILE A 33 -4.69 3.70 -6.27
CA ILE A 33 -3.47 3.99 -7.02
C ILE A 33 -2.22 3.52 -6.27
N ARG A 34 -1.19 3.15 -7.02
CA ARG A 34 0.11 2.73 -6.46
C ARG A 34 0.88 3.89 -5.85
N GLY A 35 1.85 3.58 -4.98
CA GLY A 35 2.84 4.52 -4.44
C GLY A 35 2.88 4.66 -2.92
N ASN A 36 2.06 3.93 -2.16
CA ASN A 36 2.17 3.78 -0.69
C ASN A 36 3.26 2.75 -0.35
N VAL A 37 4.50 3.06 -0.74
CA VAL A 37 5.66 2.16 -0.65
C VAL A 37 5.99 1.76 0.79
N ASN A 38 5.70 2.64 1.75
CA ASN A 38 5.96 2.38 3.17
C ASN A 38 4.85 1.56 3.86
N TYR A 39 3.74 1.30 3.15
CA TYR A 39 2.56 0.59 3.64
C TYR A 39 1.95 1.22 4.90
N ASP A 40 1.88 2.56 4.95
CA ASP A 40 1.26 3.28 6.04
C ASP A 40 -0.28 3.33 5.88
N PRO A 41 -1.03 3.37 6.99
CA PRO A 41 -2.48 3.21 6.96
C PRO A 41 -3.23 4.44 6.42
N GLN A 42 -2.55 5.56 6.14
CA GLN A 42 -3.21 6.69 5.48
C GLN A 42 -3.38 6.45 3.99
N ASP A 43 -2.55 5.59 3.39
CA ASP A 43 -2.62 5.24 1.98
C ASP A 43 -2.53 6.48 1.08
N LEU A 44 -1.56 7.33 1.41
CA LEU A 44 -1.28 8.57 0.72
C LEU A 44 0.17 8.56 0.27
N ILE A 45 0.41 9.00 -0.97
CA ILE A 45 1.76 9.19 -1.47
C ILE A 45 2.37 10.44 -0.81
N ASP A 46 3.41 10.23 -0.01
CA ASP A 46 4.19 11.29 0.60
C ASP A 46 5.72 11.05 0.54
N ILE A 47 6.48 11.89 1.26
CA ILE A 47 7.94 11.83 1.24
C ILE A 47 8.51 10.57 1.89
N ALA A 48 7.77 9.95 2.80
CA ALA A 48 8.18 8.71 3.43
C ALA A 48 8.18 7.55 2.43
N ASP A 49 7.24 7.51 1.48
CA ASP A 49 7.23 6.49 0.41
C ASP A 49 8.46 6.61 -0.48
N LEU A 50 8.79 7.83 -0.90
CA LEU A 50 9.96 8.08 -1.72
C LEU A 50 11.27 7.68 -1.01
N VAL A 51 11.37 7.97 0.29
CA VAL A 51 12.53 7.58 1.11
C VAL A 51 12.60 6.07 1.27
N GLU A 52 11.48 5.40 1.51
CA GLU A 52 11.41 3.94 1.63
C GLU A 52 11.78 3.26 0.31
N MET A 53 11.30 3.79 -0.82
CA MET A 53 11.63 3.28 -2.15
C MET A 53 13.13 3.35 -2.43
N ALA A 54 13.75 4.51 -2.15
CA ALA A 54 15.20 4.66 -2.27
C ALA A 54 15.96 3.71 -1.32
N PHE A 55 15.47 3.54 -0.10
CA PHE A 55 16.06 2.59 0.86
C PHE A 55 15.98 1.14 0.37
N ARG A 56 14.86 0.73 -0.23
CA ARG A 56 14.66 -0.62 -0.79
C ARG A 56 15.51 -0.90 -2.02
N MET A 57 15.71 0.09 -2.89
CA MET A 57 16.53 -0.06 -4.10
C MET A 57 18.03 -0.18 -3.79
N PHE A 58 18.51 0.53 -2.78
CA PHE A 58 19.95 0.66 -2.51
C PHE A 58 20.40 0.05 -1.19
N GLY A 59 19.48 -0.53 -0.41
CA GLY A 59 19.74 -1.17 0.86
C GLY A 59 19.31 -2.65 0.88
N ASP A 60 19.71 -3.36 1.93
CA ASP A 60 19.34 -4.77 2.15
C ASP A 60 18.10 -4.86 3.06
N GLY A 61 17.08 -4.06 2.78
CA GLY A 61 15.83 -4.04 3.54
C GLY A 61 15.06 -5.36 3.45
N PRO A 62 14.11 -5.61 4.39
CA PRO A 62 13.20 -6.74 4.27
C PRO A 62 12.34 -6.63 3.00
N ALA A 63 11.88 -7.76 2.50
CA ALA A 63 10.95 -7.81 1.38
C ALA A 63 9.70 -6.93 1.65
N PRO A 64 9.14 -6.28 0.62
CA PRO A 64 7.97 -5.43 0.77
C PRO A 64 6.74 -6.22 1.21
N ILE A 65 5.88 -5.57 1.98
CA ILE A 65 4.58 -6.11 2.38
C ILE A 65 3.63 -6.11 1.18
N CYS A 66 3.67 -5.04 0.37
CA CYS A 66 2.91 -4.90 -0.86
C CYS A 66 3.84 -4.58 -2.04
N PRO A 67 4.25 -5.58 -2.84
CA PRO A 67 5.10 -5.38 -4.01
C PRO A 67 4.46 -4.49 -5.09
N GLU A 68 3.13 -4.51 -5.22
CA GLU A 68 2.39 -3.73 -6.21
C GLU A 68 2.59 -2.22 -6.01
N GLU A 69 2.72 -1.77 -4.76
CA GLU A 69 2.99 -0.38 -4.41
C GLU A 69 4.37 0.13 -4.86
N LEU A 70 5.31 -0.78 -5.19
CA LEU A 70 6.67 -0.45 -5.60
C LEU A 70 6.82 -0.27 -7.12
N ASP A 71 5.97 -0.93 -7.91
CA ASP A 71 5.92 -0.84 -9.38
C ASP A 71 4.95 0.29 -9.77
N VAL A 72 5.31 1.52 -9.37
CA VAL A 72 4.45 2.72 -9.34
C VAL A 72 3.85 3.06 -10.71
N ASN A 73 4.54 2.69 -11.79
CA ASN A 73 4.14 2.97 -13.17
C ASN A 73 3.57 1.74 -13.91
N ASP A 74 3.35 0.63 -13.20
CA ASP A 74 2.85 -0.66 -13.72
C ASP A 74 3.52 -1.11 -15.05
N ASP A 75 4.82 -0.82 -15.21
CA ASP A 75 5.54 -1.16 -16.43
C ASP A 75 6.10 -2.59 -16.40
N ASN A 76 5.95 -3.28 -15.26
CA ASN A 76 6.47 -4.62 -15.04
C ASN A 76 5.37 -5.65 -14.73
N PHE A 77 5.11 -6.52 -15.71
CA PHE A 77 4.12 -7.61 -15.60
C PHE A 77 4.35 -8.61 -14.44
N SER A 78 5.50 -8.58 -13.77
CA SER A 78 5.82 -9.45 -12.63
C SER A 78 5.74 -8.77 -11.25
N GLY A 79 5.31 -7.51 -11.17
CA GLY A 79 5.36 -6.73 -9.92
C GLY A 79 6.79 -6.52 -9.43
N SER A 80 7.74 -6.47 -10.38
CA SER A 80 9.11 -6.06 -10.09
C SER A 80 9.20 -4.55 -10.18
N PHE A 81 10.08 -3.94 -9.38
CA PHE A 81 10.32 -2.50 -9.41
C PHE A 81 11.77 -2.22 -9.79
N ASP A 82 12.00 -1.11 -10.46
CA ASP A 82 13.32 -0.65 -10.86
C ASP A 82 13.49 0.88 -10.75
N ILE A 83 14.62 1.41 -11.20
CA ILE A 83 14.93 2.83 -11.07
C ILE A 83 13.91 3.75 -11.78
N GLY A 84 13.20 3.22 -12.78
CA GLY A 84 12.10 3.88 -13.49
C GLY A 84 10.97 4.26 -12.55
N ASP A 85 10.58 3.37 -11.65
CA ASP A 85 9.54 3.64 -10.65
C ASP A 85 9.94 4.78 -9.70
N LEU A 86 11.20 4.81 -9.25
CA LEU A 86 11.70 5.89 -8.39
C LEU A 86 11.68 7.23 -9.12
N VAL A 87 12.13 7.25 -10.37
CA VAL A 87 12.10 8.47 -11.20
C VAL A 87 10.65 8.92 -11.43
N PHE A 88 9.75 7.98 -11.69
CA PHE A 88 8.33 8.25 -11.88
C PHE A 88 7.72 8.92 -10.63
N LEU A 89 7.97 8.35 -9.45
CA LEU A 89 7.46 8.89 -8.19
C LEU A 89 8.01 10.30 -7.90
N VAL A 90 9.29 10.56 -8.18
CA VAL A 90 9.89 11.90 -8.07
C VAL A 90 9.21 12.90 -9.02
N GLU A 91 8.97 12.51 -10.27
CA GLU A 91 8.32 13.36 -11.27
C GLU A 91 6.87 13.66 -10.88
N PHE A 92 6.12 12.68 -10.36
CA PHE A 92 4.77 12.90 -9.83
C PHE A 92 4.79 13.91 -8.68
N MET A 93 5.67 13.72 -7.69
CA MET A 93 5.71 14.55 -6.48
C MET A 93 6.22 15.97 -6.72
N PHE A 94 7.18 16.15 -7.63
CA PHE A 94 7.93 17.42 -7.75
C PHE A 94 8.03 17.97 -9.18
N GLY A 95 7.88 17.12 -10.19
CA GLY A 95 8.04 17.47 -11.61
C GLY A 95 6.73 17.82 -12.33
N GLY A 96 5.58 17.50 -11.74
CA GLY A 96 4.27 17.60 -12.40
C GLY A 96 4.01 16.46 -13.38
N GLY A 97 4.62 15.30 -13.14
CA GLY A 97 4.36 14.06 -13.85
C GLY A 97 2.94 13.53 -13.65
N PRO A 98 2.56 12.47 -14.40
CA PRO A 98 1.27 11.81 -14.23
C PRO A 98 1.13 11.21 -12.82
N ALA A 99 -0.11 10.98 -12.38
CA ALA A 99 -0.36 10.19 -11.18
C ALA A 99 0.06 8.73 -11.40
N PRO A 100 0.45 8.01 -10.34
CA PRO A 100 0.69 6.57 -10.40
C PRO A 100 -0.47 5.77 -10.97
N ASP A 101 -0.14 4.59 -11.48
CA ASP A 101 -1.11 3.69 -12.09
C ASP A 101 -2.04 3.05 -11.07
N SER A 102 -3.16 2.55 -11.58
CA SER A 102 -4.20 1.85 -10.82
C SER A 102 -3.68 0.56 -10.19
N CYS A 103 -4.24 0.19 -9.04
CA CYS A 103 -4.04 -1.14 -8.44
C CYS A 103 -4.84 -2.26 -9.14
N TYR A 104 -5.75 -1.92 -10.06
CA TYR A 104 -6.66 -2.82 -10.78
C TYR A 104 -6.52 -2.74 -12.31
#